data_AF-A0A378W1L1-F1
#
_entry.id   AF-A0A378W1L1-F1
#
_cell.length_a   1.000
_cell.length_b   1.000
_cell.length_c   1.000
_cell.angle_alpha   90.00
_cell.angle_beta   90.00
_cell.angle_gamma   90.00
#
_symmetry.space_group_name_H-M   'P 1'
#
loop_
_entity.id
_entity.type
_entity.pdbx_description
1 polymer ?
#
loop_
_entity_poly.entity_id
_entity_poly.type
_entity_poly.pdbx_seq_one_letter_code
_entity_poly.pdbx_strand_id
1 'polypeptide(L)'
;MQFLPFALLHKIAGLIGSLAYLLVKPRRRIGEINLAKCFPEWDEEKRKTVLKQHFKHMAKLMLEYGLYWYAPAKCLKSLVRYRNKHYLDDALAAGEKVIILYPHFTAFEMAVYALNQDVPLISMYSHQKTRYWTNRF
;
A
#
# COMPACT_ATOMS: atom_id res chain seq x y z
N MET A 1 -13.88 -8.43 -12.02
CA MET A 1 -13.23 -7.12 -11.80
C MET A 1 -12.40 -6.61 -12.99
N GLN A 2 -12.12 -7.43 -14.00
CA GLN A 2 -11.38 -7.04 -15.22
C GLN A 2 -12.08 -6.03 -16.15
N PHE A 3 -13.38 -5.77 -15.97
CA PHE A 3 -14.17 -4.87 -16.85
C PHE A 3 -14.51 -3.52 -16.23
N LEU A 4 -14.06 -3.22 -15.00
CA LEU A 4 -14.37 -1.94 -14.36
C LEU A 4 -13.26 -0.94 -14.67
N PRO A 5 -13.56 0.22 -15.31
CA PRO A 5 -12.55 1.24 -15.56
C PRO A 5 -11.87 1.67 -14.25
N PHE A 6 -10.55 1.80 -14.27
CA PHE A 6 -9.72 2.13 -13.09
C PHE A 6 -10.22 3.38 -12.35
N ALA A 7 -10.69 4.39 -13.09
CA ALA A 7 -11.30 5.59 -12.53
C ALA A 7 -12.57 5.33 -11.72
N LEU A 8 -13.40 4.37 -12.14
CA LEU A 8 -14.63 4.00 -11.43
C LEU A 8 -14.30 3.21 -10.15
N LEU A 9 -13.30 2.33 -10.21
CA LEU A 9 -12.79 1.63 -9.02
C LEU A 9 -12.29 2.63 -7.97
N HIS A 10 -11.55 3.66 -8.38
CA HIS A 10 -11.11 4.73 -7.47
C HIS A 10 -12.25 5.56 -6.87
N LYS A 11 -13.32 5.82 -7.63
CA LYS A 11 -14.51 6.50 -7.12
C LYS A 11 -15.22 5.66 -6.05
N ILE A 12 -15.41 4.36 -6.33
CA ILE A 12 -16.00 3.42 -5.37
C ILE A 12 -15.12 3.31 -4.12
N ALA A 13 -13.81 3.18 -4.27
CA ALA A 13 -12.85 3.19 -3.17
C ALA A 13 -12.97 4.47 -2.33
N GLY A 14 -13.12 5.62 -2.97
CA GLY A 14 -13.31 6.91 -2.30
C GLY A 14 -14.58 6.95 -1.44
N LEU A 15 -15.68 6.40 -1.95
CA LEU A 15 -16.94 6.29 -1.21
C LEU A 15 -16.80 5.33 -0.03
N ILE A 16 -16.28 4.12 -0.27
CA ILE A 16 -16.06 3.10 0.77
C ILE A 16 -15.14 3.63 1.86
N GLY A 17 -14.03 4.28 1.50
CA GLY A 17 -13.11 4.87 2.48
C GLY A 17 -13.76 5.99 3.30
N SER A 18 -14.63 6.80 2.68
CA SER A 18 -15.38 7.83 3.41
C SER A 18 -16.38 7.23 4.39
N LEU A 19 -17.10 6.17 3.98
CA LEU A 19 -17.99 5.42 4.87
C LEU A 19 -17.21 4.73 6.00
N ALA A 20 -16.09 4.09 5.68
CA ALA A 20 -15.24 3.41 6.66
C ALA A 20 -14.70 4.38 7.71
N TYR A 21 -14.34 5.61 7.33
CA TYR A 21 -13.94 6.66 8.28
C TYR A 21 -15.07 6.98 9.27
N LEU A 22 -16.33 6.98 8.84
CA LEU A 22 -17.48 7.25 9.70
C LEU A 22 -17.84 6.05 10.60
N LEU A 23 -17.79 4.84 10.04
CA LEU A 23 -18.29 3.62 10.67
C LEU A 23 -17.25 2.92 11.55
N VAL A 24 -15.98 2.91 11.15
CA VAL A 24 -14.91 2.15 11.85
C VAL A 24 -14.25 3.01 12.93
N LYS A 25 -15.06 3.44 13.90
CA LYS A 25 -14.65 4.36 15.00
C LYS A 25 -13.38 3.92 15.75
N PRO A 26 -13.17 2.63 16.10
CA PRO A 26 -11.96 2.22 16.82
C PRO A 26 -10.67 2.48 16.02
N ARG A 27 -10.69 2.20 14.69
CA ARG A 27 -9.53 2.45 13.81
C ARG A 27 -9.32 3.94 13.59
N ARG A 28 -10.40 4.71 13.48
CA ARG A 28 -10.31 6.17 13.40
C ARG A 28 -9.63 6.75 14.63
N ARG A 29 -10.06 6.35 15.83
CA ARG A 29 -9.48 6.82 17.10
C ARG A 29 -7.98 6.55 17.21
N ILE A 30 -7.53 5.35 16.79
CA ILE A 30 -6.09 5.02 16.76
C ILE A 30 -5.34 5.97 15.82
N GLY A 31 -5.88 6.20 14.61
CA GLY A 31 -5.27 7.12 13.65
C GLY A 31 -5.20 8.56 14.17
N GLU A 32 -6.25 9.05 14.84
CA GLU A 32 -6.29 10.37 15.47
C GLU A 32 -5.18 10.49 16.54
N ILE A 33 -5.06 9.51 17.43
CA ILE A 33 -4.02 9.48 18.48
C ILE A 33 -2.62 9.44 17.87
N ASN A 34 -2.40 8.58 16.87
CA ASN A 34 -1.09 8.44 16.24
C ASN A 34 -0.68 9.74 15.53
N LEU A 35 -1.60 10.36 14.78
CA LEU A 35 -1.31 11.64 14.11
C LEU A 35 -1.06 12.76 15.11
N ALA A 36 -1.77 12.81 16.24
CA ALA A 36 -1.52 13.80 17.28
C ALA A 36 -0.14 13.64 17.92
N LYS A 37 0.32 12.39 18.12
CA LYS A 37 1.64 12.09 18.69
C LYS A 37 2.79 12.31 17.70
N CYS A 38 2.62 11.90 16.45
CA CYS A 38 3.67 11.99 15.43
C CYS A 38 3.79 13.38 14.82
N PHE A 39 2.69 14.15 14.77
CA PHE A 39 2.62 15.48 14.20
C PHE A 39 1.94 16.45 15.18
N PRO A 40 2.56 16.71 16.34
CA PRO A 40 2.01 17.63 17.34
C PRO A 40 1.85 19.07 16.80
N GLU A 41 2.67 19.46 15.83
CA GLU A 41 2.68 20.77 15.18
C GLU A 41 1.57 20.97 14.14
N TRP A 42 0.84 19.91 13.77
CA TRP A 42 -0.31 20.05 12.87
C TRP A 42 -1.56 20.43 13.64
N ASP A 43 -2.36 21.33 13.05
CA ASP A 43 -3.70 21.59 13.54
C ASP A 43 -4.62 20.34 13.39
N GLU A 44 -5.76 20.40 14.08
CA GLU A 44 -6.72 19.30 14.09
C GLU A 44 -7.31 19.01 12.71
N GLU A 45 -7.61 20.05 11.92
CA GLU A 45 -8.24 19.90 10.61
C GLU A 45 -7.31 19.26 9.58
N LYS A 46 -6.01 19.57 9.62
CA LYS A 46 -4.97 18.92 8.82
C LYS A 46 -4.85 17.45 9.19
N ARG A 47 -4.76 17.13 10.49
CA ARG A 47 -4.71 15.72 10.95
C ARG A 47 -5.94 14.94 10.51
N LYS A 48 -7.13 15.51 10.67
CA LYS A 48 -8.41 14.93 10.24
C LYS A 48 -8.48 14.74 8.72
N THR A 49 -8.00 15.70 7.94
CA THR A 49 -7.96 15.63 6.48
C THR A 49 -7.04 14.50 6.02
N VAL A 50 -5.83 14.42 6.57
CA VAL A 50 -4.87 13.35 6.26
C VAL A 50 -5.44 11.99 6.68
N LEU A 51 -6.11 11.90 7.84
CA LEU A 51 -6.72 10.67 8.28
C LEU A 51 -7.85 10.22 7.33
N LYS A 52 -8.76 11.12 6.92
CA LYS A 52 -9.79 10.81 5.92
C LYS A 52 -9.18 10.32 4.62
N GLN A 53 -8.11 10.96 4.16
CA GLN A 53 -7.37 10.52 2.97
C GLN A 53 -6.76 9.13 3.17
N HIS A 54 -6.19 8.84 4.33
CA HIS A 54 -5.65 7.52 4.66
C HIS A 54 -6.71 6.42 4.53
N PHE A 55 -7.93 6.64 5.06
CA PHE A 55 -9.03 5.68 4.90
C PHE A 55 -9.42 5.46 3.44
N LYS A 56 -9.41 6.51 2.61
CA LYS A 56 -9.63 6.40 1.16
C LYS A 56 -8.53 5.59 0.47
N HIS A 57 -7.26 5.81 0.83
CA HIS A 57 -6.14 5.04 0.28
C HIS A 57 -6.18 3.57 0.74
N MET A 58 -6.59 3.30 1.96
CA MET A 58 -6.78 1.93 2.45
C MET A 58 -7.87 1.18 1.66
N ALA A 59 -8.99 1.85 1.38
CA ALA A 59 -10.05 1.29 0.55
C ALA A 59 -9.58 1.05 -0.89
N LYS A 60 -8.77 1.96 -1.46
CA LYS A 60 -8.16 1.77 -2.79
C LYS A 60 -7.28 0.53 -2.80
N LEU A 61 -6.35 0.42 -1.85
CA LEU A 61 -5.47 -0.74 -1.70
C LEU A 61 -6.29 -2.05 -1.70
N MET A 62 -7.32 -2.13 -0.87
CA MET A 62 -8.16 -3.33 -0.76
C MET A 62 -8.83 -3.70 -2.09
N LEU A 63 -9.29 -2.73 -2.87
CA LEU A 63 -9.91 -2.99 -4.18
C LEU A 63 -8.87 -3.26 -5.27
N GLU A 64 -7.69 -2.66 -5.17
CA GLU A 64 -6.57 -2.85 -6.10
C GLU A 64 -5.96 -4.25 -5.99
N TYR A 65 -6.13 -4.98 -4.88
CA TYR A 65 -5.73 -6.39 -4.79
C TYR A 65 -6.32 -7.25 -5.90
N GLY A 66 -7.56 -6.98 -6.32
CA GLY A 66 -8.14 -7.67 -7.49
C GLY A 66 -7.36 -7.41 -8.78
N LEU A 67 -6.73 -6.24 -8.92
CA LEU A 67 -5.87 -5.96 -10.08
C LEU A 67 -4.53 -6.68 -9.97
N TYR A 68 -3.92 -6.79 -8.80
CA TYR A 68 -2.64 -7.49 -8.62
C TYR A 68 -2.68 -8.95 -9.10
N TRP A 69 -3.82 -9.61 -8.92
CA TRP A 69 -3.98 -11.03 -9.28
C TRP A 69 -4.34 -11.27 -10.75
N TYR A 70 -5.03 -10.32 -11.40
CA TYR A 70 -5.63 -10.56 -12.72
C TYR A 70 -5.16 -9.60 -13.82
N ALA A 71 -4.56 -8.46 -13.48
CA ALA A 71 -4.09 -7.51 -14.48
C ALA A 71 -2.74 -7.94 -15.09
N PRO A 72 -2.46 -7.61 -16.37
CA PRO A 72 -1.16 -7.85 -16.96
C PRO A 72 -0.05 -7.10 -16.20
N ALA A 73 1.10 -7.75 -16.01
CA ALA A 73 2.22 -7.20 -15.23
C ALA A 73 2.67 -5.79 -15.72
N LYS A 74 2.71 -5.59 -17.04
CA LYS A 74 3.04 -4.29 -17.67
C LYS A 74 2.06 -3.17 -17.32
N CYS A 75 0.78 -3.49 -17.13
CA CYS A 75 -0.24 -2.52 -16.73
C CYS A 75 0.00 -2.06 -15.29
N LEU A 76 0.30 -2.99 -14.39
CA LEU A 76 0.61 -2.65 -12.99
C LEU A 76 1.92 -1.85 -12.89
N LYS A 77 2.92 -2.18 -13.70
CA LYS A 77 4.19 -1.45 -13.76
C LYS A 77 4.02 0.00 -14.23
N SER A 78 3.12 0.27 -15.19
CA SER A 78 2.90 1.65 -15.68
C SER A 78 2.19 2.56 -14.67
N LEU A 79 1.57 2.00 -13.63
CA LEU A 79 0.95 2.75 -12.54
C LEU A 79 1.97 3.24 -11.49
N VAL A 80 3.21 2.76 -11.55
CA VAL A 80 4.26 3.07 -10.57
C VAL A 80 5.32 3.96 -11.19
N ARG A 81 5.69 5.01 -10.46
CA ARG A 81 6.83 5.87 -10.81
C ARG A 81 7.83 5.88 -9.67
N TYR A 82 9.03 5.42 -9.94
CA TYR A 82 10.11 5.46 -8.96
C TYR A 82 10.72 6.85 -8.88
N ARG A 83 11.06 7.26 -7.65
CA ARG A 83 11.95 8.39 -7.39
C ARG A 83 13.26 7.81 -6.88
N ASN A 84 14.37 8.32 -7.41
CA ASN A 84 15.72 7.95 -6.98
C ASN A 84 16.03 6.44 -7.05
N LYS A 85 15.50 5.73 -8.07
CA LYS A 85 15.79 4.30 -8.29
C LYS A 85 17.28 4.04 -8.58
N HIS A 86 17.99 5.03 -9.13
CA HIS A 86 19.41 4.91 -9.45
C HIS A 86 20.25 4.46 -8.25
N TYR A 87 19.94 4.87 -7.01
CA TYR A 87 20.67 4.38 -5.83
C TYR A 87 20.65 2.85 -5.69
N LEU A 88 19.54 2.21 -6.05
CA LEU A 88 19.45 0.75 -6.08
C LEU A 88 20.21 0.18 -7.27
N ASP A 89 20.03 0.77 -8.45
CA ASP A 89 20.62 0.28 -9.69
C ASP A 89 22.15 0.34 -9.65
N ASP A 90 22.71 1.43 -9.13
CA ASP A 90 24.15 1.67 -9.00
C ASP A 90 24.77 0.69 -8.00
N ALA A 91 24.14 0.47 -6.85
CA ALA A 91 24.60 -0.50 -5.85
C ALA A 91 24.60 -1.94 -6.39
N LEU A 92 23.55 -2.32 -7.13
CA LEU A 92 23.48 -3.62 -7.79
C LEU A 92 24.53 -3.76 -8.89
N ALA A 93 24.77 -2.72 -9.69
CA ALA A 93 25.80 -2.71 -10.72
C ALA A 93 27.22 -2.82 -10.13
N ALA A 94 27.44 -2.30 -8.91
CA ALA A 94 28.67 -2.46 -8.14
C ALA A 94 28.82 -3.87 -7.51
N GLY A 95 27.83 -4.75 -7.65
CA GLY A 95 27.86 -6.10 -7.09
C GLY A 95 27.53 -6.17 -5.58
N GLU A 96 26.94 -5.11 -5.02
CA GLU A 96 26.59 -5.06 -3.60
C GLU A 96 25.33 -5.87 -3.27
N LYS A 97 25.25 -6.33 -2.02
CA LYS A 97 24.04 -6.97 -1.47
C LYS A 97 23.17 -5.90 -0.80
N VAL A 98 21.99 -5.65 -1.36
CA VAL A 98 21.10 -4.58 -0.90
C VAL A 98 19.95 -5.13 -0.06
N ILE A 99 19.71 -4.51 1.11
CA ILE A 99 18.50 -4.72 1.92
C ILE A 99 17.61 -3.49 1.75
N ILE A 100 16.39 -3.69 1.23
CA ILE A 100 15.40 -2.61 1.09
C ILE A 100 14.53 -2.58 2.35
N LEU A 101 14.69 -1.53 3.15
CA LEU A 101 13.82 -1.25 4.29
C LEU A 101 12.65 -0.39 3.84
N TYR A 102 11.42 -0.79 4.20
CA TYR A 102 10.23 -0.01 3.88
C TYR A 102 9.25 0.03 5.06
N PRO A 103 8.55 1.16 5.25
CA PRO A 103 7.44 1.25 6.17
C PRO A 103 6.14 0.65 5.57
N HIS A 104 5.24 0.20 6.44
CA HIS A 104 3.94 -0.34 6.04
C HIS A 104 2.99 0.78 5.55
N PHE A 105 3.08 1.11 4.27
CA PHE A 105 2.23 2.12 3.62
C PHE A 105 1.19 1.50 2.68
N THR A 106 0.12 2.27 2.41
CA THR A 106 -1.07 1.85 1.68
C THR A 106 -0.87 1.54 0.20
N ALA A 107 0.27 1.87 -0.40
CA ALA A 107 0.57 1.58 -1.82
C ALA A 107 1.73 0.61 -2.01
N PHE A 108 2.14 -0.07 -0.93
CA PHE A 108 3.34 -0.88 -0.89
C PHE A 108 3.31 -2.07 -1.87
N GLU A 109 2.21 -2.82 -1.88
CA GLU A 109 2.06 -4.02 -2.72
C GLU A 109 2.32 -3.72 -4.20
N MET A 110 1.72 -2.64 -4.73
CA MET A 110 1.94 -2.23 -6.12
C MET A 110 3.40 -1.84 -6.39
N ALA A 111 4.04 -1.13 -5.45
CA ALA A 111 5.42 -0.68 -5.59
C ALA A 111 6.39 -1.87 -5.64
N VAL A 112 6.21 -2.87 -4.77
CA VAL A 112 7.06 -4.07 -4.77
C VAL A 112 6.76 -4.98 -5.94
N TYR A 113 5.49 -5.13 -6.32
CA TYR A 113 5.13 -5.90 -7.52
C TYR A 113 5.80 -5.30 -8.76
N ALA A 114 5.72 -3.98 -8.94
CA ALA A 114 6.38 -3.31 -10.05
C ALA A 114 7.91 -3.46 -9.97
N LEU A 115 8.50 -3.30 -8.77
CA LEU A 115 9.95 -3.37 -8.61
C LEU A 115 10.50 -4.77 -8.85
N ASN A 116 9.72 -5.82 -8.50
CA ASN A 116 10.08 -7.21 -8.78
C ASN A 116 10.15 -7.52 -10.28
N GLN A 117 9.48 -6.73 -11.12
CA GLN A 117 9.62 -6.83 -12.58
C GLN A 117 10.89 -6.15 -13.12
N ASP A 118 11.52 -5.28 -12.34
CA ASP A 118 12.80 -4.62 -12.70
C ASP A 118 14.00 -5.40 -12.18
N VAL A 119 13.92 -5.87 -10.93
CA VAL A 119 14.99 -6.58 -10.24
C VAL A 119 14.39 -7.73 -9.41
N PRO A 120 15.03 -8.92 -9.36
CA PRO A 120 14.55 -10.01 -8.51
C PRO A 120 14.59 -9.59 -7.04
N LEU A 121 13.44 -9.63 -6.36
CA LEU A 121 13.34 -9.36 -4.92
C LEU A 121 13.03 -10.64 -4.15
N ILE A 122 13.65 -10.77 -2.98
CA ILE A 122 13.36 -11.82 -2.00
C ILE A 122 12.79 -11.14 -0.76
N SER A 123 11.66 -11.67 -0.25
CA SER A 123 11.01 -11.15 0.95
C SER A 123 10.88 -12.25 2.01
N MET A 124 10.81 -11.83 3.27
CA MET A 124 10.61 -12.71 4.40
C MET A 124 9.11 -12.95 4.60
N TYR A 125 8.71 -14.21 4.77
CA TYR A 125 7.33 -14.57 5.09
C TYR A 125 7.25 -15.20 6.48
N SER A 126 6.45 -14.61 7.37
CA SER A 126 6.22 -15.14 8.72
C SER A 126 5.07 -16.15 8.73
N HIS A 127 5.19 -17.22 9.52
CA HIS A 127 4.09 -18.16 9.74
C HIS A 127 2.85 -17.44 10.29
N GLN A 128 1.72 -17.61 9.61
CA GLN A 128 0.44 -17.08 10.04
C GLN A 128 -0.08 -17.88 11.24
N LYS A 129 -0.56 -17.19 12.28
CA LYS A 129 -1.02 -17.81 13.54
C LYS A 129 -2.28 -18.69 13.41
N THR A 130 -2.96 -18.66 12.27
CA THR A 130 -4.24 -19.35 12.06
C THR A 130 -4.02 -20.79 11.58
N ARG A 131 -4.52 -21.77 12.35
CA ARG A 131 -4.34 -23.22 12.14
C ARG A 131 -4.75 -23.75 10.75
N TYR A 132 -5.65 -23.06 10.06
CA TYR A 132 -6.11 -23.45 8.71
C TYR A 132 -5.01 -23.34 7.64
N TRP A 133 -4.10 -22.37 7.78
CA TRP A 133 -3.05 -22.12 6.79
C TRP A 133 -1.72 -22.82 7.10
N THR A 134 -1.57 -23.34 8.32
CA THR A 134 -0.34 -23.96 8.82
C THR A 134 -0.19 -25.42 8.39
N ASN A 135 -1.29 -26.12 8.08
CA ASN A 135 -1.28 -27.55 7.74
C ASN A 135 -1.25 -27.83 6.22
N ARG A 136 -1.01 -26.82 5.38
CA ARG A 136 -1.09 -26.93 3.92
C ARG A 136 0.23 -26.76 3.18
N PHE A 137 1.33 -26.65 3.91
CA PHE A 137 2.70 -26.56 3.40
C PHE A 137 3.63 -27.39 4.28
#